data_AF-A0AB39V5X5-F1
#
_entry.id   AF-A0AB39V5X5-F1
#
_cell.length_a   1.000
_cell.length_b   1.000
_cell.length_c   1.000
_cell.angle_alpha   90.00
_cell.angle_beta   90.00
_cell.angle_gamma   90.00
#
_symmetry.space_group_name_H-M   'P 1'
#
loop_
_entity.id
_entity.type
_entity.pdbx_description
1 polymer ?
#
loop_
_entity_poly.entity_id
_entity_poly.type
_entity_poly.pdbx_seq_one_letter_code
_entity_poly.pdbx_strand_id
1 'polypeptide(L)'
;MEASINNSRTDVMKYMEEVTDRAVNAQVEKNLFLGEYKERIIKALTFDEIKEKGIYYEIEKALENKDVAKMVISRHSNFDDIKKYIEIAKRKKIPYKMIDNLLCEGQIALVVVAKDAVTHEDGDEIVVTSKLETCHIKHLPDVYYEAMESAICDFHMNIIKKEMPEYAKNYKELTFMDKLFGSKCPICQKLGGKKRG
;
A
#
# COMPACT_ATOMS: atom_id res chain seq x y z
N MET A 1 -26.70 48.99 19.83
CA MET A 1 -26.03 47.99 20.69
C MET A 1 -26.42 46.54 20.34
N GLU A 2 -27.58 46.31 19.71
CA GLU A 2 -28.04 44.96 19.32
C GLU A 2 -27.33 44.37 18.09
N ALA A 3 -26.93 45.20 17.12
CA ALA A 3 -26.27 44.75 15.89
C ALA A 3 -24.91 44.07 16.14
N SER A 4 -24.13 44.56 17.11
CA SER A 4 -22.83 44.00 17.49
C SER A 4 -22.94 42.66 18.24
N ILE A 5 -24.03 42.45 18.99
CA ILE A 5 -24.28 41.21 19.74
C ILE A 5 -24.75 40.10 18.79
N ASN A 6 -25.59 40.43 17.81
CA ASN A 6 -26.07 39.47 16.81
C ASN A 6 -24.94 38.96 15.92
N ASN A 7 -24.02 39.83 15.48
CA ASN A 7 -22.87 39.41 14.67
C ASN A 7 -21.99 38.39 15.43
N SER A 8 -21.72 38.64 16.73
CA SER A 8 -20.93 37.72 17.57
C SER A 8 -21.57 36.35 17.77
N ARG A 9 -22.90 36.28 17.87
CA ARG A 9 -23.63 35.00 18.00
C ARG A 9 -23.59 34.20 16.71
N THR A 10 -23.76 34.87 15.57
CA THR A 10 -23.68 34.22 14.26
C THR A 10 -22.27 33.69 13.98
N ASP A 11 -21.23 34.44 14.36
CA ASP A 11 -19.83 34.02 14.24
C ASP A 11 -19.51 32.80 15.12
N VAL A 12 -20.03 32.77 16.36
CA VAL A 12 -19.87 31.61 17.26
C VAL A 12 -20.60 30.39 16.74
N MET A 13 -21.84 30.54 16.24
CA MET A 13 -22.60 29.41 15.67
C MET A 13 -21.91 28.82 14.44
N LYS A 14 -21.39 29.68 13.54
CA LYS A 14 -20.62 29.25 12.37
C LYS A 14 -19.33 28.51 12.76
N TYR A 15 -18.60 29.01 13.76
CA TYR A 15 -17.42 28.33 14.29
C TYR A 15 -17.77 26.95 14.88
N MET A 16 -18.86 26.85 15.63
CA MET A 16 -19.32 25.58 16.20
C MET A 16 -19.72 24.58 15.11
N GLU A 17 -20.39 25.04 14.05
CA GLU A 17 -20.73 24.23 12.88
C GLU A 17 -19.46 23.72 12.17
N GLU A 18 -18.48 24.60 11.89
CA GLU A 18 -17.19 24.21 11.29
C GLU A 18 -16.38 23.22 12.16
N VAL A 19 -16.39 23.40 13.49
CA VAL A 19 -15.72 22.47 14.42
C VAL A 19 -16.44 21.12 14.44
N THR A 20 -17.77 21.12 14.37
CA THR A 20 -18.58 19.89 14.35
C THR A 20 -18.36 19.13 13.05
N ASP A 21 -18.36 19.82 11.90
CA ASP A 21 -18.08 19.22 10.60
C ASP A 21 -16.66 18.64 10.52
N ARG A 22 -15.66 19.34 11.07
CA ARG A 22 -14.30 18.80 11.19
C ARG A 22 -14.27 17.54 12.07
N ALA A 23 -14.97 17.53 13.19
CA ALA A 23 -15.03 16.38 14.08
C ALA A 23 -15.72 15.16 13.43
N VAL A 24 -16.81 15.40 12.70
CA VAL A 24 -17.53 14.35 11.93
C VAL A 24 -16.65 13.81 10.81
N ASN A 25 -16.01 14.68 10.03
CA ASN A 25 -15.09 14.27 8.96
C ASN A 25 -13.89 13.49 9.50
N ALA A 26 -13.30 13.93 10.61
CA ALA A 26 -12.22 13.19 11.28
C ALA A 26 -12.70 11.81 11.80
N GLN A 27 -13.95 11.69 12.21
CA GLN A 27 -14.54 10.41 12.64
C GLN A 27 -14.78 9.47 11.45
N VAL A 28 -15.23 9.99 10.31
CA VAL A 28 -15.37 9.23 9.05
C VAL A 28 -13.99 8.76 8.55
N GLU A 29 -12.99 9.63 8.56
CA GLU A 29 -11.62 9.27 8.15
C GLU A 29 -10.98 8.23 9.09
N LYS A 30 -11.23 8.32 10.41
CA LYS A 30 -10.81 7.28 11.36
C LYS A 30 -11.44 5.93 11.06
N ASN A 31 -12.72 5.91 10.66
CA ASN A 31 -13.40 4.67 10.29
C ASN A 31 -12.79 4.08 9.00
N LEU A 32 -12.21 4.90 8.12
CA LEU A 32 -11.53 4.43 6.92
C LEU A 32 -10.17 3.78 7.23
N PHE A 33 -9.34 4.39 8.09
CA PHE A 33 -7.97 3.94 8.38
C PHE A 33 -7.84 3.12 9.66
N LEU A 34 -8.75 2.16 9.86
CA LEU A 34 -8.66 1.18 10.94
C LEU A 34 -8.56 1.84 12.33
N GLY A 35 -9.34 2.90 12.56
CA GLY A 35 -9.41 3.61 13.84
C GLY A 35 -8.21 4.53 14.12
N GLU A 36 -7.32 4.72 13.16
CA GLU A 36 -6.15 5.59 13.26
C GLU A 36 -6.39 6.91 12.51
N TYR A 37 -5.76 7.98 12.97
CA TYR A 37 -5.89 9.31 12.33
C TYR A 37 -5.12 9.33 11.01
N LYS A 38 -5.77 9.85 9.95
CA LYS A 38 -5.18 9.96 8.60
C LYS A 38 -3.81 10.62 8.58
N GLU A 39 -3.63 11.69 9.34
CA GLU A 39 -2.36 12.43 9.43
C GLU A 39 -1.19 11.56 9.94
N ARG A 40 -1.46 10.42 10.58
CA ARG A 40 -0.44 9.51 11.11
C ARG A 40 -0.19 8.31 10.21
N ILE A 41 -0.92 8.17 9.11
CA ILE A 41 -0.80 7.00 8.23
C ILE A 41 0.39 7.23 7.31
N ILE A 42 1.39 6.36 7.37
CA ILE A 42 2.53 6.42 6.45
C ILE A 42 2.12 5.83 5.08
N LYS A 43 1.54 4.64 5.10
CA LYS A 43 1.01 3.94 3.91
C LYS A 43 -0.12 2.98 4.27
N ALA A 44 -0.99 2.70 3.32
CA ALA A 44 -2.13 1.81 3.47
C ALA A 44 -2.28 0.87 2.26
N LEU A 45 -2.84 -0.32 2.52
CA LEU A 45 -3.30 -1.27 1.49
C LEU A 45 -4.79 -1.55 1.68
N THR A 46 -5.49 -1.70 0.57
CA THR A 46 -6.84 -2.24 0.48
C THR A 46 -6.86 -3.77 0.56
N PHE A 47 -8.07 -4.33 0.67
CA PHE A 47 -8.30 -5.77 0.57
C PHE A 47 -7.86 -6.37 -0.77
N ASP A 48 -7.91 -5.60 -1.86
CA ASP A 48 -7.50 -6.12 -3.16
C ASP A 48 -5.98 -6.08 -3.31
N GLU A 49 -5.32 -5.03 -2.82
CA GLU A 49 -3.86 -4.95 -2.83
C GLU A 49 -3.20 -6.03 -1.95
N ILE A 50 -3.76 -6.40 -0.79
CA ILE A 50 -3.16 -7.46 0.02
C ILE A 50 -3.14 -8.83 -0.70
N LYS A 51 -4.14 -9.09 -1.56
CA LYS A 51 -4.28 -10.33 -2.36
C LYS A 51 -3.27 -10.40 -3.50
N GLU A 52 -2.75 -9.27 -3.96
CA GLU A 52 -1.80 -9.27 -5.06
C GLU A 52 -0.51 -10.02 -4.71
N LYS A 53 0.08 -10.69 -5.71
CA LYS A 53 1.37 -11.37 -5.57
C LYS A 53 2.49 -10.41 -5.16
N GLY A 54 3.47 -10.94 -4.45
CA GLY A 54 4.62 -10.20 -3.97
C GLY A 54 4.29 -9.22 -2.83
N ILE A 55 5.31 -8.46 -2.44
CA ILE A 55 5.24 -7.45 -1.39
C ILE A 55 5.15 -6.07 -2.03
N TYR A 56 4.26 -5.20 -1.56
CA TYR A 56 4.30 -3.77 -1.85
C TYR A 56 5.53 -3.15 -1.19
N TYR A 57 6.44 -2.58 -1.99
CA TYR A 57 7.70 -2.03 -1.46
C TYR A 57 7.46 -0.82 -0.56
N GLU A 58 6.38 -0.07 -0.82
CA GLU A 58 5.92 1.09 -0.07
C GLU A 58 5.64 0.70 1.39
N ILE A 59 5.05 -0.48 1.62
CA ILE A 59 4.80 -1.00 2.97
C ILE A 59 6.09 -1.43 3.64
N GLU A 60 7.00 -2.10 2.92
CA GLU A 60 8.31 -2.45 3.50
C GLU A 60 9.11 -1.19 3.88
N LYS A 61 9.13 -0.18 3.00
CA LYS A 61 9.77 1.12 3.24
C LYS A 61 9.09 1.89 4.38
N ALA A 62 7.76 1.86 4.45
CA ALA A 62 7.02 2.47 5.56
C ALA A 62 7.38 1.83 6.91
N LEU A 63 7.58 0.50 6.95
CA LEU A 63 8.02 -0.21 8.14
C LEU A 63 9.52 0.03 8.49
N GLU A 64 10.29 0.64 7.58
CA GLU A 64 11.66 1.12 7.83
C GLU A 64 11.71 2.56 8.33
N ASN A 65 10.59 3.29 8.28
CA ASN A 65 10.52 4.66 8.74
C ASN A 65 10.85 4.73 10.24
N LYS A 66 11.78 5.61 10.64
CA LYS A 66 12.20 5.81 12.04
C LYS A 66 11.05 6.19 12.99
N ASP A 67 10.02 6.83 12.43
CA ASP A 67 8.86 7.34 13.15
C ASP A 67 7.70 6.33 13.14
N VAL A 68 7.88 5.13 12.58
CA VAL A 68 6.87 4.07 12.64
C VAL A 68 6.57 3.69 14.09
N ALA A 69 5.29 3.63 14.42
CA ALA A 69 4.80 3.19 15.72
C ALA A 69 4.35 1.73 15.67
N LYS A 70 3.53 1.39 14.67
CA LYS A 70 2.89 0.07 14.56
C LYS A 70 2.29 -0.16 13.16
N MET A 71 1.97 -1.41 12.90
CA MET A 71 1.10 -1.81 11.78
C MET A 71 -0.28 -2.22 12.32
N VAL A 72 -1.35 -1.76 11.69
CA VAL A 72 -2.73 -2.12 12.05
C VAL A 72 -3.36 -2.85 10.89
N ILE A 73 -4.05 -3.94 11.19
CA ILE A 73 -4.58 -4.87 10.21
C ILE A 73 -6.04 -5.16 10.52
N SER A 74 -6.88 -5.22 9.50
CA SER A 74 -8.26 -5.67 9.64
C SER A 74 -8.34 -7.17 9.95
N ARG A 75 -9.18 -7.57 10.92
CA ARG A 75 -9.45 -8.99 11.18
C ARG A 75 -10.18 -9.70 10.04
N HIS A 76 -10.78 -8.96 9.12
CA HIS A 76 -11.44 -9.52 7.93
C HIS A 76 -10.45 -9.87 6.81
N SER A 77 -9.17 -9.49 6.93
CA SER A 77 -8.15 -9.84 5.96
C SER A 77 -7.89 -11.35 5.98
N ASN A 78 -7.84 -11.98 4.81
CA ASN A 78 -7.42 -13.36 4.70
C ASN A 78 -5.97 -13.49 5.24
N PHE A 79 -5.76 -14.47 6.10
CA PHE A 79 -4.48 -14.67 6.76
C PHE A 79 -3.35 -14.95 5.76
N ASP A 80 -3.61 -15.71 4.70
CA ASP A 80 -2.57 -16.07 3.72
C ASP A 80 -2.04 -14.84 2.98
N ASP A 81 -2.92 -13.89 2.66
CA ASP A 81 -2.59 -12.64 1.97
C ASP A 81 -1.77 -11.71 2.89
N ILE A 82 -2.15 -11.61 4.16
CA ILE A 82 -1.54 -10.66 5.11
C ILE A 82 -0.27 -11.18 5.78
N LYS A 83 -0.08 -12.50 5.83
CA LYS A 83 1.04 -13.17 6.52
C LYS A 83 2.39 -12.59 6.09
N LYS A 84 2.58 -12.30 4.80
CA LYS A 84 3.82 -11.71 4.25
C LYS A 84 4.18 -10.38 4.92
N TYR A 85 3.20 -9.53 5.22
CA TYR A 85 3.42 -8.25 5.90
C TYR A 85 3.66 -8.41 7.39
N ILE A 86 2.93 -9.34 8.04
CA ILE A 86 3.16 -9.69 9.45
C ILE A 86 4.60 -10.17 9.65
N GLU A 87 5.13 -11.00 8.74
CA GLU A 87 6.51 -11.47 8.80
C GLU A 87 7.53 -10.34 8.63
N ILE A 88 7.28 -9.36 7.76
CA ILE A 88 8.13 -8.16 7.63
C ILE A 88 8.15 -7.38 8.95
N ALA A 89 6.97 -7.08 9.51
CA ALA A 89 6.86 -6.36 10.78
C ALA A 89 7.59 -7.09 11.91
N LYS A 90 7.44 -8.42 12.03
CA LYS A 90 8.17 -9.24 13.00
C LYS A 90 9.68 -9.15 12.83
N ARG A 91 10.20 -9.31 11.60
CA ARG A 91 11.65 -9.20 11.32
C ARG A 91 12.21 -7.82 11.69
N LYS A 92 11.44 -6.76 11.40
CA LYS A 92 11.80 -5.37 11.73
C LYS A 92 11.49 -4.98 13.17
N LYS A 93 10.94 -5.89 13.98
CA LYS A 93 10.51 -5.66 15.37
C LYS A 93 9.50 -4.51 15.52
N ILE A 94 8.64 -4.31 14.51
CA ILE A 94 7.56 -3.34 14.55
C ILE A 94 6.32 -3.99 15.17
N PRO A 95 5.71 -3.40 16.22
CA PRO A 95 4.47 -3.90 16.79
C PRO A 95 3.36 -3.95 15.72
N TYR A 96 2.51 -4.98 15.78
CA TYR A 96 1.31 -5.03 14.96
C TYR A 96 0.09 -5.46 15.78
N LYS A 97 -1.10 -4.98 15.40
CA LYS A 97 -2.38 -5.38 16.00
C LYS A 97 -3.42 -5.68 14.91
N MET A 98 -4.27 -6.66 15.19
CA MET A 98 -5.45 -6.97 14.39
C MET A 98 -6.67 -6.33 15.07
N ILE A 99 -7.44 -5.52 14.34
CA ILE A 99 -8.66 -4.91 14.87
C ILE A 99 -9.89 -5.49 14.19
N ASP A 100 -10.91 -5.75 15.01
CA ASP A 100 -12.26 -6.00 14.53
C ASP A 100 -12.98 -4.66 14.58
N ASN A 101 -13.40 -4.11 13.45
CA ASN A 101 -14.19 -2.90 13.47
C ASN A 101 -15.36 -3.06 12.49
N LEU A 102 -16.50 -3.47 13.03
CA LEU A 102 -17.78 -3.59 12.31
C LEU A 102 -18.23 -2.28 11.65
N LEU A 103 -17.66 -1.14 12.06
CA LEU A 103 -17.94 0.20 11.51
C LEU A 103 -16.93 0.64 10.44
N CYS A 104 -15.92 -0.17 10.13
CA CYS A 104 -15.05 0.06 8.99
C CYS A 104 -15.80 -0.32 7.70
N GLU A 105 -16.56 0.61 7.14
CA GLU A 105 -17.07 0.53 5.75
C GLU A 105 -15.95 0.68 4.70
N GLY A 106 -14.69 0.65 5.14
CA GLY A 106 -13.52 0.93 4.33
C GLY A 106 -12.98 -0.29 3.58
N GLN A 107 -12.45 -0.05 2.39
CA GLN A 107 -11.71 -1.04 1.61
C GLN A 107 -10.31 -1.32 2.17
N ILE A 108 -9.88 -0.62 3.23
CA ILE A 108 -8.53 -0.72 3.81
C ILE A 108 -8.36 -1.99 4.66
N ALA A 109 -7.34 -2.77 4.34
CA ALA A 109 -6.99 -4.00 5.03
C ALA A 109 -5.78 -3.84 5.97
N LEU A 110 -4.85 -2.94 5.63
CA LEU A 110 -3.61 -2.74 6.37
C LEU A 110 -3.22 -1.26 6.36
N VAL A 111 -2.77 -0.75 7.50
CA VAL A 111 -2.14 0.58 7.59
C VAL A 111 -0.83 0.50 8.38
N VAL A 112 0.17 1.26 7.95
CA VAL A 112 1.40 1.52 8.69
C VAL A 112 1.29 2.90 9.32
N VAL A 113 1.47 2.99 10.64
CA VAL A 113 1.12 4.17 11.43
C VAL A 113 2.38 4.74 12.09
N ALA A 114 2.55 6.05 11.99
CA ALA A 114 3.60 6.81 12.65
C ALA A 114 3.25 7.16 14.11
N LYS A 115 4.28 7.52 14.88
CA LYS A 115 4.16 8.05 16.25
C LYS A 115 3.40 9.37 16.26
N ASP A 116 3.76 10.26 15.34
CA ASP A 116 3.23 11.61 15.17
C ASP A 116 2.70 11.82 13.75
N ALA A 117 2.21 13.02 13.46
CA ALA A 117 1.72 13.38 12.12
C ALA A 117 2.85 13.32 11.07
N VAL A 118 2.51 12.90 9.87
CA VAL A 118 3.37 12.71 8.70
C VAL A 118 2.93 13.68 7.61
N THR A 119 3.90 14.34 6.97
CA THR A 119 3.65 15.15 5.79
C THR A 119 3.84 14.29 4.55
N HIS A 120 2.81 14.25 3.70
CA HIS A 120 2.88 13.67 2.36
C HIS A 120 3.16 14.79 1.36
N GLU A 121 4.20 14.62 0.55
CA GLU A 121 4.48 15.52 -0.57
C GLU A 121 3.46 15.31 -1.70
N ASP A 122 3.34 16.27 -2.61
CA ASP A 122 2.42 16.16 -3.76
C ASP A 122 2.73 14.90 -4.58
N GLY A 123 1.73 14.04 -4.75
CA GLY A 123 1.85 12.75 -5.43
C GLY A 123 2.21 11.56 -4.53
N ASP A 124 2.47 11.77 -3.24
CA ASP A 124 2.66 10.68 -2.26
C ASP A 124 1.32 10.23 -1.67
N GLU A 125 0.61 9.37 -2.41
CA GLU A 125 -0.70 8.87 -1.95
C GLU A 125 -0.58 7.91 -0.75
N ILE A 126 -1.50 8.02 0.21
CA ILE A 126 -1.52 7.15 1.40
C ILE A 126 -1.82 5.70 1.00
N VAL A 127 -2.84 5.50 0.18
CA VAL A 127 -3.17 4.20 -0.39
C VAL A 127 -2.25 3.98 -1.59
N VAL A 128 -1.68 2.79 -1.70
CA VAL A 128 -0.74 2.50 -2.79
C VAL A 128 -1.46 2.43 -4.13
N THR A 129 -0.79 2.85 -5.20
CA THR A 129 -1.18 2.53 -6.57
C THR A 129 -1.04 1.03 -6.81
N SER A 130 -1.99 0.39 -7.49
CA SER A 130 -1.92 -1.05 -7.76
C SER A 130 -0.67 -1.42 -8.55
N LYS A 131 -0.13 -2.65 -8.40
CA LYS A 131 1.07 -3.03 -9.17
C LYS A 131 0.78 -3.15 -10.66
N LEU A 132 -0.45 -3.50 -11.03
CA LEU A 132 -0.90 -3.53 -12.42
C LEU A 132 -0.88 -2.13 -13.04
N GLU A 133 -1.46 -1.15 -12.35
CA GLU A 133 -1.44 0.25 -12.80
C GLU A 133 -0.02 0.81 -12.82
N THR A 134 0.81 0.45 -11.83
CA THR A 134 2.24 0.79 -11.85
C THR A 134 2.93 0.24 -13.11
N CYS A 135 2.63 -1.00 -13.52
CA CYS A 135 3.14 -1.54 -14.79
C CYS A 135 2.69 -0.68 -15.98
N HIS A 136 1.41 -0.28 -16.03
CA HIS A 136 0.88 0.56 -17.12
C HIS A 136 1.55 1.94 -17.19
N ILE A 137 1.74 2.60 -16.05
CA ILE A 137 2.46 3.88 -15.94
C ILE A 137 3.89 3.75 -16.47
N LYS A 138 4.52 2.58 -16.26
CA LYS A 138 5.87 2.25 -16.76
C LYS A 138 5.87 1.66 -18.17
N HIS A 139 4.74 1.67 -18.87
CA HIS A 139 4.57 1.09 -20.20
C HIS A 139 4.97 -0.39 -20.30
N LEU A 140 4.83 -1.13 -19.20
CA LEU A 140 5.03 -2.57 -19.15
C LEU A 140 3.69 -3.30 -19.39
N PRO A 141 3.66 -4.33 -20.24
CA PRO A 141 2.47 -5.17 -20.42
C PRO A 141 2.09 -5.93 -19.14
N ASP A 142 0.80 -6.25 -18.99
CA ASP A 142 0.21 -6.94 -17.83
C ASP A 142 0.94 -8.23 -17.43
N VAL A 143 1.57 -8.92 -18.40
CA VAL A 143 2.33 -10.13 -18.12
C VAL A 143 3.46 -9.93 -17.11
N TYR A 144 4.01 -8.72 -16.99
CA TYR A 144 4.99 -8.43 -15.95
C TYR A 144 4.35 -8.49 -14.56
N TYR A 145 3.16 -7.93 -14.38
CA TYR A 145 2.38 -8.07 -13.15
C TYR A 145 2.02 -9.54 -12.87
N GLU A 146 1.49 -10.26 -13.87
CA GLU A 146 1.08 -11.66 -13.72
C GLU A 146 2.25 -12.60 -13.35
N ALA A 147 3.46 -12.28 -13.84
CA ALA A 147 4.69 -13.03 -13.62
C ALA A 147 5.37 -12.77 -12.28
N MET A 148 4.83 -11.88 -11.43
CA MET A 148 5.33 -11.73 -10.07
C MET A 148 5.34 -13.08 -9.33
N GLU A 149 6.34 -13.25 -8.48
CA GLU A 149 6.74 -14.47 -7.75
C GLU A 149 7.22 -15.65 -8.62
N SER A 150 7.22 -15.49 -9.93
CA SER A 150 7.69 -16.50 -10.89
C SER A 150 9.17 -16.29 -11.22
N ALA A 151 9.82 -17.37 -11.66
CA ALA A 151 11.17 -17.30 -12.18
C ALA A 151 11.16 -16.73 -13.61
N ILE A 152 11.91 -15.66 -13.84
CA ILE A 152 12.03 -14.98 -15.14
C ILE A 152 13.47 -14.97 -15.64
N CYS A 153 13.66 -14.83 -16.96
CA CYS A 153 15.00 -14.81 -17.55
C CYS A 153 15.68 -13.46 -17.32
N ASP A 154 17.02 -13.47 -17.38
CA ASP A 154 17.85 -12.28 -17.14
C ASP A 154 17.45 -11.07 -18.00
N PHE A 155 16.98 -11.33 -19.23
CA PHE A 155 16.48 -10.27 -20.11
C PHE A 155 15.28 -9.52 -19.50
N HIS A 156 14.26 -10.25 -19.05
CA HIS A 156 13.08 -9.62 -18.43
C HIS A 156 13.37 -9.10 -17.03
N MET A 157 14.28 -9.75 -16.29
CA MET A 157 14.75 -9.24 -15.01
C MET A 157 15.46 -7.88 -15.17
N ASN A 158 16.25 -7.70 -16.23
CA ASN A 158 16.90 -6.42 -16.51
C ASN A 158 15.90 -5.32 -16.87
N ILE A 159 14.79 -5.65 -17.54
CA ILE A 159 13.70 -4.69 -17.79
C ILE A 159 13.07 -4.26 -16.47
N ILE A 160 12.73 -5.20 -15.58
CA ILE A 160 12.20 -4.87 -14.26
C ILE A 160 13.18 -4.01 -13.45
N LYS A 161 14.46 -4.40 -13.38
CA LYS A 161 15.50 -3.62 -12.67
C LYS A 161 15.68 -2.20 -13.23
N LYS A 162 15.29 -1.96 -14.50
CA LYS A 162 15.35 -0.64 -15.13
C LYS A 162 14.08 0.18 -14.90
N GLU A 163 12.91 -0.40 -15.12
CA GLU A 163 11.64 0.34 -15.14
C GLU A 163 10.94 0.38 -13.76
N MET A 164 11.11 -0.66 -12.95
CA MET A 164 10.48 -0.84 -11.62
C MET A 164 11.47 -1.50 -10.62
N PRO A 165 12.64 -0.88 -10.35
CA PRO A 165 13.69 -1.48 -9.53
C PRO A 165 13.22 -1.89 -8.13
N GLU A 166 12.33 -1.11 -7.52
CA GLU A 166 11.74 -1.37 -6.21
C GLU A 166 10.92 -2.68 -6.13
N TYR A 167 10.41 -3.15 -7.27
CA TYR A 167 9.67 -4.39 -7.40
C TYR A 167 10.51 -5.56 -7.91
N ALA A 168 11.82 -5.39 -8.19
CA ALA A 168 12.68 -6.46 -8.70
C ALA A 168 12.71 -7.69 -7.80
N LYS A 169 12.69 -7.49 -6.47
CA LYS A 169 12.64 -8.58 -5.46
C LYS A 169 11.36 -9.42 -5.52
N ASN A 170 10.30 -8.94 -6.19
CA ASN A 170 9.07 -9.69 -6.35
C ASN A 170 9.18 -10.73 -7.49
N TYR A 171 10.32 -10.83 -8.17
CA TYR A 171 10.57 -11.83 -9.20
C TYR A 171 11.70 -12.77 -8.75
N LYS A 172 11.65 -14.03 -9.20
CA LYS A 172 12.75 -14.98 -8.99
C LYS A 172 13.65 -14.97 -10.23
N GLU A 173 14.95 -15.13 -10.05
CA GLU A 173 15.88 -15.32 -11.16
C GLU A 173 15.81 -16.78 -11.65
N LEU A 174 15.67 -17.01 -12.95
CA LEU A 174 15.78 -18.35 -13.53
C LEU A 174 17.22 -18.84 -13.44
N THR A 175 17.44 -19.84 -12.59
CA THR A 175 18.74 -20.48 -12.45
C THR A 175 19.01 -21.46 -13.61
N PHE A 176 20.27 -21.90 -13.73
CA PHE A 176 20.66 -22.95 -14.68
C PHE A 176 19.90 -24.26 -14.44
N MET A 177 19.66 -24.62 -13.17
CA MET A 177 18.91 -25.83 -12.80
C MET A 177 17.45 -25.73 -13.25
N ASP A 178 16.81 -24.57 -13.10
CA ASP A 178 15.42 -24.36 -13.55
C ASP A 178 15.28 -24.60 -15.05
N LYS A 179 16.26 -24.12 -15.85
CA LYS A 179 16.29 -24.32 -17.30
C LYS A 179 16.47 -25.80 -17.67
N LEU A 180 17.28 -26.54 -16.93
CA LEU A 180 17.51 -27.97 -17.15
C LEU A 180 16.25 -28.81 -16.91
N PHE A 181 15.42 -28.43 -15.92
CA PHE A 181 14.12 -29.06 -15.65
C PHE A 181 12.96 -28.47 -16.48
N GLY A 182 13.26 -27.69 -17.51
CA GLY A 182 12.26 -27.20 -18.46
C GLY A 182 11.43 -26.01 -17.98
N SER A 183 11.83 -25.34 -16.90
CA SER A 183 11.18 -24.09 -16.47
C SER A 183 11.38 -23.00 -17.53
N LYS A 184 10.28 -22.41 -17.96
CA LYS A 184 10.24 -21.36 -18.98
C LYS A 184 9.87 -20.04 -18.35
N CYS A 185 10.46 -18.96 -18.85
CA CYS A 185 10.07 -17.62 -18.44
C CYS A 185 8.63 -17.35 -18.93
N PRO A 186 7.67 -17.07 -18.03
CA PRO A 186 6.26 -16.86 -18.39
C PRO A 186 6.07 -15.65 -19.31
N ILE A 187 6.91 -14.61 -19.13
CA ILE A 187 6.89 -13.42 -19.98
C ILE A 187 7.30 -13.77 -21.42
N CYS A 188 8.36 -14.57 -21.61
CA CYS A 188 8.75 -15.06 -22.94
C CYS A 188 7.64 -15.88 -23.60
N GLN A 189 6.87 -16.66 -22.81
CA GLN A 189 5.82 -17.52 -23.34
C GLN A 189 4.64 -16.70 -23.90
N LYS A 190 4.33 -15.55 -23.31
CA LYS A 190 3.22 -14.71 -23.77
C LYS A 190 3.63 -13.67 -24.82
N LEU A 191 4.79 -13.03 -24.66
CA LEU A 191 5.24 -11.95 -25.57
C LEU A 191 6.10 -12.43 -26.74
N GLY A 192 6.47 -13.72 -26.74
CA GLY A 192 7.55 -14.23 -27.58
C GLY A 192 8.90 -14.02 -26.92
N GLY A 193 9.74 -15.05 -26.90
CA GLY A 193 11.09 -14.94 -26.36
C GLY A 193 11.96 -13.98 -27.19
N LYS A 194 13.06 -13.52 -26.58
CA LYS A 194 14.15 -12.83 -27.29
C LYS A 194 14.38 -13.54 -28.63
N LYS A 195 14.30 -12.82 -29.77
CA LYS A 195 14.92 -13.29 -31.01
C LYS A 195 16.41 -13.44 -30.68
N ARG A 196 16.81 -14.66 -30.35
CA ARG A 196 18.21 -15.04 -30.23
C ARG A 196 18.74 -15.00 -31.66
N GLY A 197 19.30 -13.86 -32.03
CA GLY A 197 20.29 -13.82 -33.11
C GLY A 197 21.50 -14.65 -32.71
#